data_AF-A0A7J6SCL0-F1
#
_entry.id   AF-A0A7J6SCL0-F1
#
_cell.length_a   1.000
_cell.length_b   1.000
_cell.length_c   1.000
_cell.angle_alpha   90.00
_cell.angle_beta   90.00
_cell.angle_gamma   90.00
#
_symmetry.space_group_name_H-M   'P 1'
#
loop_
_entity.id
_entity.type
_entity.pdbx_description
1 polymer ?
#
loop_
_entity_poly.entity_id
_entity_poly.type
_entity_poly.pdbx_seq_one_letter_code
_entity_poly.pdbx_strand_id
1 'polypeptide(L)'
;VVRRLRLRYDMRITSKDGSTGDIGDARLERYLNRKDVQRKLGVCKRFKSCSDVGDFSMDEITPTETLLPDLLDAEIRVLLYDGDQDYICNWIGYEHVANEMAWPGRDAFLRAPRYEYE
;
A
#
# COMPACT_ATOMS: atom_id res chain seq x y z
N VAL A 1 12.28 -29.95 2.00
CA VAL A 1 12.23 -28.63 1.31
C VAL A 1 11.68 -27.60 2.29
N VAL A 2 12.56 -26.86 2.98
CA VAL A 2 12.13 -25.78 3.89
C VAL A 2 11.79 -24.59 3.01
N ARG A 3 10.50 -24.33 2.79
CA ARG A 3 10.04 -23.12 2.10
C ARG A 3 10.46 -21.93 2.96
N ARG A 4 11.39 -21.12 2.46
CA ARG A 4 11.73 -19.84 3.09
C ARG A 4 10.52 -18.93 2.94
N LEU A 5 9.92 -18.51 4.05
CA LEU A 5 8.88 -17.49 4.04
C LEU A 5 9.53 -16.16 3.67
N ARG A 6 9.17 -15.63 2.49
CA ARG A 6 9.54 -14.27 2.04
C ARG A 6 8.55 -13.27 2.66
N LEU A 7 8.98 -12.02 2.83
CA LEU A 7 8.10 -10.98 3.37
C LEU A 7 7.07 -10.54 2.33
N ARG A 8 5.90 -10.12 2.81
CA ARG A 8 4.76 -9.73 1.96
C ARG A 8 4.97 -8.38 1.27
N TYR A 9 5.67 -7.46 1.93
CA TYR A 9 5.90 -6.09 1.42
C TYR A 9 7.21 -5.94 0.63
N ASP A 10 8.10 -6.94 0.67
CA ASP A 10 9.28 -7.00 -0.19
C ASP A 10 9.68 -8.46 -0.40
N MET A 11 9.43 -8.98 -1.61
CA MET A 11 9.70 -10.37 -1.94
C MET A 11 11.19 -10.72 -1.97
N ARG A 12 12.10 -9.72 -2.01
CA ARG A 12 13.55 -9.93 -1.97
C ARG A 12 14.03 -10.25 -0.57
N ILE A 13 13.29 -9.79 0.45
CA ILE A 13 13.67 -9.93 1.85
C ILE A 13 13.18 -11.27 2.41
N THR A 14 14.01 -11.86 3.28
CA THR A 14 13.64 -13.00 4.12
C THR A 14 13.87 -12.62 5.57
N SER A 15 13.05 -13.15 6.49
CA SER A 15 13.01 -12.80 7.93
C SER A 15 14.31 -12.93 8.75
N LYS A 16 15.45 -13.20 8.11
CA LYS A 16 16.78 -13.37 8.74
C LYS A 16 17.62 -12.10 8.81
N ASP A 17 17.21 -11.02 8.16
CA ASP A 17 17.97 -9.77 8.07
C ASP A 17 17.71 -8.80 9.24
N GLY A 18 16.76 -9.10 10.12
CA GLY A 18 16.41 -8.25 11.27
C GLY A 18 15.72 -6.94 10.89
N SER A 19 15.49 -6.70 9.60
CA SER A 19 14.47 -5.75 9.15
C SER A 19 13.13 -6.46 9.28
N THR A 20 12.15 -5.82 9.91
CA THR A 20 10.83 -6.46 10.01
C THR A 20 10.20 -6.57 8.62
N GLY A 21 10.53 -5.67 7.68
CA GLY A 21 9.92 -5.56 6.34
C GLY A 21 8.40 -5.77 6.37
N ASP A 22 7.81 -5.42 7.50
CA ASP A 22 6.48 -5.76 7.97
C ASP A 22 6.06 -4.61 8.88
N ILE A 23 4.76 -4.43 9.01
CA ILE A 23 4.17 -3.25 9.58
C ILE A 23 4.59 -3.08 11.06
N GLY A 24 5.16 -1.92 11.39
CA GLY A 24 5.50 -1.52 12.76
C GLY A 24 6.99 -1.55 13.10
N ASP A 25 7.73 -0.52 12.69
CA ASP A 25 9.13 -0.35 13.08
C ASP A 25 9.25 0.00 14.58
N ALA A 26 9.85 -0.90 15.36
CA ALA A 26 10.07 -0.70 16.78
C ALA A 26 10.90 0.57 17.10
N ARG A 27 11.75 1.04 16.18
CA ARG A 27 12.49 2.30 16.32
C ARG A 27 11.53 3.50 16.31
N LEU A 28 10.57 3.51 15.39
CA LEU A 28 9.54 4.54 15.28
C LEU A 28 8.66 4.55 16.53
N GLU A 29 8.19 3.37 16.97
CA GLU A 29 7.37 3.27 18.17
C GLU A 29 8.10 3.74 19.43
N ARG A 30 9.38 3.38 19.58
CA ARG A 30 10.20 3.87 20.70
C ARG A 30 10.35 5.39 20.67
N TYR A 31 10.59 5.98 19.49
CA TYR A 31 10.75 7.41 19.34
C TYR A 31 9.46 8.18 19.71
N LEU A 32 8.32 7.77 19.12
CA LEU A 32 7.03 8.44 19.34
C LEU A 32 6.48 8.25 20.75
N ASN A 33 6.97 7.26 21.51
CA ASN A 33 6.61 7.04 22.91
C ASN A 33 7.51 7.74 23.93
N ARG A 34 8.53 8.49 23.49
CA ARG A 34 9.32 9.32 24.39
C ARG A 34 8.49 10.47 24.96
N LYS A 35 8.64 10.75 26.27
CA LYS A 35 7.86 11.79 26.96
C LYS A 35 8.12 13.19 26.42
N ASP A 36 9.34 13.51 26.02
CA ASP A 36 9.67 14.81 25.44
C ASP A 36 9.04 14.99 24.06
N VAL A 37 9.04 13.95 23.22
CA VAL A 37 8.35 13.95 21.91
C VAL A 37 6.84 14.10 22.09
N GLN A 38 6.24 13.32 22.99
CA GLN A 38 4.81 13.40 23.30
C GLN A 38 4.40 14.78 23.82
N ARG A 39 5.18 15.38 24.72
CA ARG A 39 4.94 16.76 25.19
C ARG A 39 5.01 17.77 24.06
N LYS A 40 5.97 17.62 23.13
CA LYS A 40 6.13 18.53 21.98
C LYS A 40 4.95 18.43 21.01
N LEU A 41 4.38 17.24 20.84
CA LEU A 41 3.20 16.98 20.01
C LEU A 41 1.87 17.23 20.73
N GLY A 42 1.88 17.50 22.05
CA GLY A 42 0.67 17.73 22.83
C GLY A 42 -0.19 16.47 23.06
N VAL A 43 0.41 15.28 23.04
CA VAL A 43 -0.30 14.00 23.19
C VAL A 43 0.07 13.30 24.51
N CYS A 44 -0.81 12.47 25.03
CA CYS A 44 -0.62 11.75 26.30
C CYS A 44 -0.91 10.23 26.22
N LYS A 45 -1.06 9.68 25.02
CA LYS A 45 -1.36 8.26 24.78
C LYS A 45 -0.15 7.51 24.27
N ARG A 46 -0.11 6.20 24.50
CA ARG A 46 0.92 5.32 23.92
C ARG A 46 0.65 5.16 22.42
N PHE A 47 1.65 5.48 21.60
CA PHE A 47 1.64 5.23 20.17
C PHE A 47 1.85 3.74 19.87
N LYS A 48 1.13 3.25 18.87
CA LYS A 48 1.31 1.95 18.20
C LYS A 48 1.15 2.17 16.70
N SER A 49 1.90 1.44 15.89
CA SER A 49 1.88 1.62 14.43
C SER A 49 0.58 1.14 13.79
N CYS A 50 0.03 0.03 14.29
CA CYS A 50 -1.28 -0.49 13.91
C CYS A 50 -2.11 -0.88 15.14
N SER A 51 -3.41 -0.87 14.97
CA SER A 51 -4.37 -1.15 16.04
C SER A 51 -5.49 -2.04 15.53
N ASP A 52 -5.83 -3.06 16.30
CA ASP A 52 -6.92 -3.99 16.00
C ASP A 52 -8.27 -3.38 16.47
N VAL A 53 -8.65 -2.23 15.90
CA VAL A 53 -9.79 -1.43 16.37
C VAL A 53 -11.15 -1.83 15.76
N GLY A 54 -11.22 -2.95 15.05
CA GLY A 54 -12.45 -3.47 14.47
C GLY A 54 -12.21 -4.69 13.60
N ASP A 55 -13.28 -5.42 13.29
CA ASP A 55 -13.26 -6.45 12.26
C ASP A 55 -13.63 -5.80 10.92
N PHE A 56 -12.63 -5.66 10.05
CA PHE A 56 -12.76 -5.09 8.70
C PHE A 56 -12.70 -6.17 7.61
N SER A 57 -12.86 -7.45 7.97
CA SER A 57 -12.74 -8.57 7.01
C SER A 57 -13.73 -8.46 5.84
N MET A 58 -14.92 -7.93 6.09
CA MET A 58 -15.93 -7.70 5.05
C MET A 58 -15.58 -6.51 4.14
N ASP A 59 -14.93 -5.47 4.68
CA ASP A 59 -14.50 -4.31 3.91
C ASP A 59 -13.31 -4.68 3.00
N GLU A 60 -12.42 -5.56 3.49
CA GLU A 60 -11.24 -6.03 2.76
C GLU A 60 -11.59 -6.76 1.45
N ILE A 61 -12.73 -7.46 1.40
CA ILE A 61 -13.19 -8.20 0.22
C ILE A 61 -14.13 -7.39 -0.68
N THR A 62 -14.46 -6.15 -0.31
CA THR A 62 -15.36 -5.31 -1.09
C THR A 62 -14.60 -4.71 -2.29
N PRO A 63 -15.08 -4.88 -3.54
CA PRO A 63 -14.41 -4.37 -4.73
C PRO A 63 -14.54 -2.83 -4.84
N THR A 64 -13.58 -2.13 -4.23
CA THR A 64 -13.55 -0.66 -4.19
C THR A 64 -13.02 -0.03 -5.49
N GLU A 65 -12.37 -0.80 -6.35
CA GLU A 65 -11.91 -0.36 -7.67
C GLU A 65 -13.07 0.09 -8.58
N THR A 66 -14.29 -0.37 -8.29
CA THR A 66 -15.52 0.08 -8.96
C THR A 66 -15.82 1.57 -8.79
N LEU A 67 -15.16 2.25 -7.85
CA LEU A 67 -15.31 3.69 -7.61
C LEU A 67 -14.36 4.54 -8.48
N LEU A 68 -13.30 3.94 -9.02
CA LEU A 68 -12.31 4.66 -9.83
C LEU A 68 -12.89 5.22 -11.16
N PRO A 69 -13.80 4.52 -11.88
CA PRO A 69 -14.45 5.08 -13.07
C PRO A 69 -15.17 6.40 -12.81
N ASP A 70 -15.92 6.50 -11.72
CA ASP A 70 -16.68 7.70 -11.36
C ASP A 70 -15.76 8.91 -11.14
N LEU A 71 -14.55 8.69 -10.59
CA LEU A 71 -13.55 9.75 -10.41
C LEU A 71 -13.00 10.22 -11.75
N LEU A 72 -12.71 9.29 -12.66
CA LEU A 72 -12.18 9.61 -13.98
C LEU A 72 -13.24 10.31 -14.86
N ASP A 73 -14.50 9.92 -14.75
CA ASP A 73 -15.65 10.55 -15.40
C ASP A 73 -15.86 12.00 -14.92
N ALA A 74 -15.53 12.26 -13.65
CA ALA A 74 -15.52 13.60 -13.07
C ALA A 74 -14.24 14.40 -13.39
N GLU A 75 -13.41 13.94 -14.33
CA GLU A 75 -12.14 14.55 -14.73
C GLU A 75 -11.11 14.69 -13.59
N ILE A 76 -11.22 13.86 -12.55
CA ILE A 76 -10.26 13.82 -11.45
C ILE A 76 -9.04 12.98 -11.88
N ARG A 77 -7.86 13.59 -11.76
CA ARG A 77 -6.60 12.89 -12.07
C ARG A 77 -6.26 11.89 -10.97
N VAL A 78 -6.04 10.64 -11.36
CA VAL A 78 -5.65 9.53 -10.48
C VAL A 78 -4.25 9.03 -10.87
N LEU A 79 -3.42 8.71 -9.87
CA LEU A 79 -2.11 8.07 -10.04
C LEU A 79 -2.11 6.75 -9.26
N LEU A 80 -1.90 5.64 -9.98
CA LEU A 80 -1.55 4.35 -9.39
C LEU A 80 -0.02 4.22 -9.45
N TYR A 81 0.61 4.03 -8.29
CA TYR A 81 2.05 3.89 -8.17
C TYR A 81 2.37 2.70 -7.26
N ASP A 82 3.10 1.73 -7.79
CA ASP A 82 3.32 0.45 -7.15
C ASP A 82 4.79 0.07 -7.21
N GLY A 83 5.32 -0.46 -6.09
CA GLY A 83 6.69 -0.96 -6.04
C GLY A 83 6.80 -2.31 -6.75
N ASP A 84 7.85 -2.48 -7.55
CA ASP A 84 8.07 -3.69 -8.36
C ASP A 84 8.42 -4.95 -7.53
N GLN A 85 8.63 -4.80 -6.22
CA GLN A 85 9.01 -5.85 -5.29
C GLN A 85 7.96 -6.12 -4.19
N ASP A 86 6.84 -5.39 -4.18
CA ASP A 86 5.71 -5.70 -3.29
C ASP A 86 5.00 -6.96 -3.80
N TYR A 87 4.74 -7.91 -2.91
CA TYR A 87 4.00 -9.12 -3.25
C TYR A 87 2.50 -8.98 -2.96
N ILE A 88 2.13 -8.40 -1.81
CA ILE A 88 0.73 -8.31 -1.38
C ILE A 88 -0.07 -7.32 -2.24
N CYS A 89 0.53 -6.20 -2.59
CA CYS A 89 -0.05 -5.14 -3.41
C CYS A 89 0.83 -4.91 -4.65
N ASN A 90 0.98 -5.96 -5.47
CA ASN A 90 1.95 -5.97 -6.57
C ASN A 90 1.49 -5.14 -7.79
N TRP A 91 2.47 -4.59 -8.50
CA TRP A 91 2.27 -3.77 -9.69
C TRP A 91 1.54 -4.49 -10.83
N ILE A 92 1.68 -5.82 -10.94
CA ILE A 92 0.99 -6.62 -11.98
C ILE A 92 -0.52 -6.58 -11.75
N GLY A 93 -0.96 -6.75 -10.50
CA GLY A 93 -2.37 -6.67 -10.12
C GLY A 93 -2.98 -5.30 -10.43
N TYR A 94 -2.29 -4.22 -10.06
CA TYR A 94 -2.76 -2.86 -10.35
C TYR A 94 -2.71 -2.51 -11.83
N GLU A 95 -1.73 -3.04 -12.59
CA GLU A 95 -1.70 -2.90 -14.05
C GLU A 95 -2.93 -3.59 -14.69
N HIS A 96 -3.34 -4.76 -14.21
CA HIS A 96 -4.58 -5.41 -14.66
C HIS A 96 -5.81 -4.57 -14.33
N VAL A 97 -5.91 -4.02 -13.12
CA VAL A 97 -7.03 -3.12 -12.76
C VAL A 97 -7.08 -1.92 -13.70
N ALA A 98 -5.95 -1.24 -13.94
CA ALA A 98 -5.88 -0.07 -14.82
C ALA A 98 -6.25 -0.40 -16.28
N ASN A 99 -5.89 -1.58 -16.77
CA ASN A 99 -6.17 -2.01 -18.13
C ASN A 99 -7.62 -2.50 -18.34
N GLU A 100 -8.24 -3.11 -17.33
CA GLU A 100 -9.58 -3.73 -17.45
C GLU A 100 -10.72 -2.82 -17.03
N MET A 101 -10.46 -1.85 -16.14
CA MET A 101 -11.47 -0.91 -15.66
C MET A 101 -12.12 -0.15 -16.83
N ALA A 102 -13.46 -0.18 -16.89
CA ALA A 102 -14.23 0.54 -17.90
C ALA A 102 -14.38 2.01 -17.53
N TRP A 103 -13.86 2.90 -18.38
CA TRP A 103 -14.05 4.34 -18.30
C TRP A 103 -13.86 4.98 -19.69
N PRO A 104 -14.38 6.19 -19.97
CA PRO A 104 -14.43 6.79 -21.31
C PRO A 104 -13.07 6.94 -22.00
N GLY A 105 -12.00 7.19 -21.25
CA GLY A 105 -10.65 7.34 -21.80
C GLY A 105 -9.81 6.07 -21.81
N ARG A 106 -10.37 4.91 -21.43
CA ARG A 106 -9.64 3.62 -21.38
C ARG A 106 -8.91 3.31 -22.69
N ASP A 107 -9.59 3.48 -23.81
CA ASP A 107 -9.03 3.23 -25.13
C ASP A 107 -7.83 4.11 -25.46
N ALA A 108 -7.85 5.38 -25.03
CA ALA A 108 -6.73 6.29 -25.19
C ALA A 108 -5.57 5.90 -24.26
N PHE A 109 -5.87 5.48 -23.02
CA PHE A 109 -4.89 4.97 -22.07
C PHE A 109 -4.18 3.72 -22.58
N LEU A 110 -4.92 2.74 -23.13
CA LEU A 110 -4.35 1.50 -23.68
C LEU A 110 -3.47 1.75 -24.92
N ARG A 111 -3.74 2.81 -25.69
CA ARG A 111 -2.93 3.21 -26.84
C ARG A 111 -1.75 4.12 -26.47
N ALA A 112 -1.70 4.63 -25.25
CA ALA A 112 -0.63 5.50 -24.84
C ALA A 112 0.70 4.73 -24.83
N PRO A 113 1.78 5.31 -25.36
CA PRO A 113 3.11 4.71 -25.24
C PRO A 113 3.49 4.59 -23.77
N ARG A 114 4.08 3.45 -23.41
CA ARG A 114 4.74 3.26 -22.11
C ARG A 114 6.13 3.88 -22.16
N TYR A 115 6.48 4.61 -21.11
CA TYR A 115 7.78 5.24 -20.96
C TYR A 115 8.49 4.65 -19.75
N GLU A 116 9.80 4.42 -19.89
CA GLU A 116 10.66 4.26 -18.73
C GLU A 116 10.76 5.63 -18.05
N TYR A 117 10.53 5.65 -16.74
CA TYR A 117 10.64 6.85 -15.92
C TYR A 117 12.00 6.83 -15.23
N GLU A 118 12.89 7.76 -15.60
CA GLU A 118 14.23 7.94 -15.01
C GLU A 118 14.21 8.85 -13.78
#